data_AF-B1X1C6-F1
#
_entry.id   AF-B1X1C6-F1
#
_cell.length_a   1.000
_cell.length_b   1.000
_cell.length_c   1.000
_cell.angle_alpha   90.00
_cell.angle_beta   90.00
_cell.angle_gamma   90.00
#
_symmetry.space_group_name_H-M   'P 1'
#
loop_
_entity.id
_entity.type
_entity.pdbx_description
1 polymer ?
#
loop_
_entity_poly.entity_id
_entity_poly.type
_entity_poly.pdbx_seq_one_letter_code
_entity_poly.pdbx_strand_id
1 'polypeptide(L)' 'MSNNHFSLDMSPEERHNKLVNMSDEDIDYSDIPELDEEFFKNAKLIKGKPATEVMSIRTNTAKNNL' A
#
# COMPACT_ATOMS: atom_id res chain seq x y z
N MET A 1 -5.99 14.67 -22.41
CA MET A 1 -7.38 14.89 -21.95
C MET A 1 -7.63 13.81 -20.93
N SER A 2 -7.96 14.14 -19.67
CA SER A 2 -8.16 13.12 -18.63
C SER A 2 -9.41 12.31 -18.96
N ASN A 3 -9.22 11.03 -19.22
CA ASN A 3 -10.31 10.11 -19.49
C ASN A 3 -10.78 9.57 -18.14
N ASN A 4 -11.82 10.16 -17.57
CA ASN A 4 -12.39 9.67 -16.31
C ASN A 4 -13.16 8.36 -16.55
N HIS A 5 -12.42 7.25 -16.65
CA HIS A 5 -12.97 5.90 -16.75
C HIS A 5 -13.61 5.44 -15.43
N PHE A 6 -13.39 6.15 -14.32
CA PHE A 6 -13.91 5.77 -13.01
C PHE A 6 -14.90 6.80 -12.47
N SER A 7 -16.12 6.35 -12.19
CA SER A 7 -17.13 7.11 -11.45
C SER A 7 -16.97 6.87 -9.94
N LEU A 8 -17.36 7.87 -9.15
CA LEU A 8 -17.21 7.87 -7.68
C LEU A 8 -18.16 6.88 -6.98
N ASP A 9 -19.19 6.41 -7.67
CA ASP A 9 -20.25 5.52 -7.17
C ASP A 9 -20.04 4.04 -7.49
N MET A 10 -18.99 3.68 -8.25
CA MET A 10 -18.68 2.27 -8.56
C MET A 10 -18.24 1.48 -7.32
N SER A 11 -18.65 0.22 -7.26
CA SER A 11 -18.17 -0.73 -6.25
C SER A 11 -16.69 -1.09 -6.45
N PRO A 12 -15.97 -1.55 -5.40
CA PRO A 12 -14.59 -2.00 -5.54
C PRO A 12 -14.40 -3.14 -6.56
N GLU A 13 -15.39 -4.05 -6.67
CA GLU A 13 -15.34 -5.18 -7.59
C GLU A 13 -15.46 -4.74 -9.06
N GLU A 14 -16.40 -3.83 -9.35
CA GLU A 14 -16.55 -3.25 -10.69
C GLU A 14 -15.30 -2.47 -11.11
N ARG A 15 -14.70 -1.72 -10.17
CA ARG A 15 -13.44 -0.99 -10.42
C ARG A 15 -12.30 -1.95 -10.75
N HIS A 16 -12.17 -3.04 -9.99
CA HIS A 16 -11.15 -4.06 -10.23
C HIS A 16 -11.32 -4.70 -11.61
N ASN A 17 -12.52 -5.16 -11.94
CA ASN A 17 -12.80 -5.80 -13.23
C ASN A 17 -12.56 -4.84 -14.40
N LYS A 18 -12.86 -3.55 -14.22
CA LYS A 18 -12.59 -2.53 -15.23
C LYS A 18 -11.09 -2.29 -15.43
N LEU A 19 -10.31 -2.24 -14.35
CA LEU A 19 -8.84 -2.09 -14.40
C LEU A 19 -8.18 -3.29 -15.08
N VAL A 20 -8.56 -4.52 -14.73
CA VAL A 20 -7.94 -5.74 -15.25
C VAL A 20 -8.18 -5.92 -16.76
N ASN A 21 -9.30 -5.43 -17.28
CA ASN A 21 -9.64 -5.55 -18.71
C ASN A 21 -9.25 -4.32 -19.53
N MET A 22 -8.65 -3.29 -18.91
CA MET A 22 -8.20 -2.07 -19.59
C MET A 22 -6.95 -2.37 -20.41
N SER A 23 -6.85 -1.79 -21.61
CA SER A 23 -5.61 -1.87 -22.40
C SER A 23 -4.58 -0.87 -21.87
N ASP A 24 -3.29 -1.15 -22.04
CA ASP A 24 -2.22 -0.26 -21.57
C ASP A 24 -2.32 1.15 -22.17
N GLU A 25 -2.79 1.27 -23.42
CA GLU A 25 -2.99 2.55 -24.12
C GLU A 25 -4.14 3.39 -23.53
N ASP A 26 -5.08 2.75 -22.83
CA ASP A 26 -6.19 3.42 -22.16
C ASP A 26 -5.83 3.86 -20.72
N ILE A 27 -4.64 3.48 -20.22
CA ILE A 27 -4.17 3.88 -18.88
C ILE A 27 -3.74 5.35 -18.92
N ASP A 28 -4.41 6.18 -18.12
CA ASP A 28 -4.06 7.59 -17.96
C ASP A 28 -2.86 7.71 -17.00
N TYR A 29 -1.70 8.14 -17.51
CA TYR A 29 -0.51 8.43 -16.72
C TYR A 29 -0.34 9.93 -16.42
N SER A 30 -1.29 10.78 -16.85
CA SER A 30 -1.14 12.24 -16.76
C SER A 30 -1.14 12.77 -15.32
N ASP A 31 -1.65 11.99 -14.38
CA ASP A 31 -1.67 12.30 -12.95
C ASP A 31 -0.43 11.79 -12.19
N ILE A 32 0.37 10.92 -12.81
CA ILE A 32 1.60 10.37 -12.20
C ILE A 32 2.77 11.29 -12.56
N PRO A 33 3.40 11.96 -11.57
CA PRO A 33 4.57 12.79 -11.82
C PRO A 33 5.80 11.94 -12.20
N GLU A 34 6.74 12.53 -12.94
CA GLU A 34 8.01 11.89 -13.28
C GLU A 34 8.88 11.65 -12.04
N LEU A 35 9.60 10.52 -12.02
CA LEU A 35 10.53 10.15 -10.95
C LEU A 35 11.94 10.63 -11.30
N ASP A 36 12.16 11.94 -11.25
CA ASP A 36 13.42 12.58 -11.60
C ASP A 36 14.32 12.90 -10.39
N GLU A 37 15.46 13.56 -10.64
CA GLU A 37 16.36 13.96 -9.57
C GLU A 37 15.73 14.90 -8.55
N GLU A 38 14.80 15.77 -8.96
CA GLU A 38 14.12 16.71 -8.06
C GLU A 38 13.13 15.98 -7.14
N PHE A 39 12.42 14.99 -7.68
CA PHE A 39 11.60 14.06 -6.90
C PHE A 39 12.43 13.38 -5.81
N PHE A 40 13.56 12.76 -6.18
CA PHE A 40 14.39 12.02 -5.23
C PHE A 40 15.12 12.93 -4.23
N LYS A 41 15.47 14.17 -4.60
CA LYS A 41 16.06 15.16 -3.66
C LYS A 41 15.13 15.47 -2.49
N ASN A 42 13.82 15.48 -2.73
CA ASN A 42 12.82 15.78 -1.71
C ASN A 42 12.21 14.54 -1.06
N ALA A 43 12.55 13.34 -1.55
CA ALA A 43 12.02 12.09 -1.03
C ALA A 43 12.48 11.86 0.42
N LYS A 44 11.52 11.55 1.30
CA LYS A 44 11.79 11.22 2.70
C LYS A 44 11.74 9.72 2.89
N LEU A 45 12.85 9.12 3.30
CA LEU A 45 12.87 7.72 3.70
C LEU A 45 12.08 7.54 5.00
N ILE A 46 10.90 6.92 4.90
CA ILE A 46 10.12 6.54 6.07
C ILE A 46 10.63 5.19 6.55
N LYS A 47 11.39 5.18 7.65
CA LYS A 47 11.65 3.93 8.37
C LYS A 47 10.35 3.52 9.05
N GLY A 48 9.74 2.44 8.59
CA GLY A 48 8.64 1.81 9.31
C GLY A 48 9.08 1.60 10.75
N LYS A 49 8.25 2.02 11.72
CA LYS A 49 8.49 1.64 13.11
C LYS A 49 8.51 0.10 13.14
N PRO A 50 9.50 -0.54 13.81
CA PRO A 50 9.47 -1.99 13.96
C PRO A 50 8.10 -2.34 14.56
N ALA A 51 7.30 -3.11 13.81
CA ALA A 51 5.89 -3.35 14.12
C ALA A 51 5.68 -4.32 15.30
N THR A 52 6.74 -4.77 15.95
CA THR A 52 6.65 -5.73 17.06
C THR A 52 7.73 -5.41 18.08
N GLU A 53 7.32 -4.91 19.24
CA GLU A 53 8.12 -4.98 20.45
C GLU A 53 8.32 -6.47 20.78
N VAL A 54 9.58 -6.91 20.87
CA VAL A 54 9.90 -8.31 21.14
C VAL A 54 9.55 -8.61 22.60
N MET A 55 8.36 -9.16 22.86
CA MET A 55 7.96 -9.58 24.20
C MET A 55 8.63 -10.91 24.55
N SER A 56 9.57 -10.92 25.50
CA SER A 56 10.13 -12.14 26.07
C SER A 56 9.26 -12.68 27.21
N ILE A 57 8.59 -13.82 27.00
CA ILE A 57 7.83 -14.50 28.07
C ILE A 57 8.78 -15.37 28.88
N ARG A 58 8.91 -15.09 30.19
CA ARG A 58 9.55 -16.02 31.15
C ARG A 58 8.47 -16.86 31.82
N THR A 59 8.44 -18.17 31.56
CA THR A 59 7.54 -19.09 32.27
C THR A 59 8.20 -19.56 33.57
N ASN A 60 7.76 -19.04 34.72
CA ASN A 60 8.06 -19.66 36.02
C ASN A 60 7.07 -20.80 36.25
N THR A 61 7.44 -22.01 35.87
CA THR A 61 6.68 -23.22 36.22
C THR A 61 7.00 -23.60 37.67
N ALA A 62 6.25 -23.08 38.63
CA ALA A 62 6.24 -23.61 39.98
C ALA A 62 5.55 -24.99 39.94
N LYS A 63 6.34 -26.06 40.14
CA LYS A 63 5.79 -27.40 40.37
C LYS A 63 5.10 -27.41 41.73
N ASN A 64 3.78 -27.30 41.75
CA ASN A 64 3.00 -27.68 42.92
C ASN A 64 2.99 -29.21 42.99
N ASN A 65 3.82 -29.78 43.86
CA ASN A 65 3.70 -31.17 44.26
C ASN A 65 2.62 -31.25 45.35
N LEU A 66 1.56 -32.03 45.10
CA LEU A 66 0.64 -32.53 46.13
C LEU A 66 1.33 -33.61 46.97
#